data_AF-A0A699RMA3-F1
#
_entry.id   AF-A0A699RMA3-F1
#
_cell.length_a   1.000
_cell.length_b   1.000
_cell.length_c   1.000
_cell.angle_alpha   90.00
_cell.angle_beta   90.00
_cell.angle_gamma   90.00
#
_symmetry.space_group_name_H-M   'P 1'
#
loop_
_entity.id
_entity.type
_entity.pdbx_description
1 polymer ?
#
loop_
_entity_poly.entity_id
_entity_poly.type
_entity_poly.pdbx_seq_one_letter_code
_entity_poly.pdbx_strand_id
1 'polypeptide(L)'
;TFYGGYGEYHNSQWTLPPAWTESRVMLVLPADPGLWSDIISRWESITINSLNSQTWSDNKAKLAFVENILGESEKLMWQQWQTAYLGAYSALEAISDDPQNITLQVRQLIIMEDRYRGSTDEQDRAYRDLDRITCEETKNLWSFLEDFRQLAIKSGKLGRVKKCKCFICGNEGHFVKDCRSKQGNIARSAVYQELDLDDN
;
A
#
# COMPACT_ATOMS: atom_id res chain seq x y z
N THR A 1 -8.94 26.96 41.22
CA THR A 1 -7.78 27.17 40.34
C THR A 1 -7.09 25.84 40.15
N PHE A 2 -7.46 25.10 39.09
CA PHE A 2 -6.89 23.79 38.78
C PHE A 2 -5.75 23.99 37.77
N TYR A 3 -4.52 23.78 38.21
CA TYR A 3 -3.35 23.73 37.33
C TYR A 3 -3.23 22.31 36.77
N GLY A 4 -3.31 22.22 35.43
CA GLY A 4 -3.15 20.98 34.68
C GLY A 4 -1.71 20.45 34.74
N GLY A 5 -1.57 19.20 35.17
CA GLY A 5 -0.36 18.41 34.93
C GLY A 5 -0.58 17.61 33.64
N TYR A 6 0.00 18.08 32.54
CA TYR A 6 0.12 17.28 31.33
C TYR A 6 1.11 16.15 31.60
N GLY A 7 0.75 14.94 31.18
CA GLY A 7 1.44 13.68 31.49
C GLY A 7 2.94 13.70 31.20
N GLU A 8 3.66 13.00 32.07
CA GLU A 8 5.07 12.67 31.89
C GLU A 8 5.27 12.00 30.53
N TYR A 9 6.00 12.65 29.64
CA TYR A 9 6.52 12.01 28.44
C TYR A 9 7.55 10.97 28.91
N HIS A 10 7.14 9.70 28.90
CA HIS A 10 8.10 8.61 28.81
C HIS A 10 8.89 8.86 27.52
N ASN A 11 10.13 9.32 27.68
CA ASN A 11 11.09 9.45 26.60
C ASN A 11 11.52 8.05 26.17
N SER A 12 10.60 7.34 25.51
CA SER A 12 10.92 6.22 24.65
C SER A 12 11.76 6.82 23.54
N GLN A 13 13.08 6.78 23.72
CA GLN A 13 14.06 7.19 22.74
C GLN A 13 13.93 6.26 21.53
N TRP A 14 12.89 6.47 20.74
CA TRP A 14 12.56 5.73 19.54
C TRP A 14 13.51 6.22 18.47
N THR A 15 14.63 5.53 18.36
CA THR A 15 15.60 5.75 17.30
C THR A 15 15.11 4.99 16.07
N LEU A 16 15.00 5.69 14.95
CA LEU A 16 14.80 5.07 13.65
C LEU A 16 15.95 4.06 13.44
N PRO A 17 15.67 2.78 13.18
CA PRO A 17 16.70 1.87 12.73
C PRO A 17 17.34 2.45 11.46
N PRO A 18 18.67 2.36 11.29
CA PRO A 18 19.33 2.76 10.06
C PRO A 18 18.63 2.17 8.83
N ALA A 19 18.63 2.89 7.71
CA ALA A 19 18.35 2.30 6.42
C ALA A 19 19.54 1.38 6.09
N TRP A 20 19.48 0.12 6.54
CA TRP A 20 20.54 -0.85 6.34
C TRP A 20 20.52 -1.32 4.88
N THR A 21 21.33 -0.67 4.04
CA THR A 21 21.44 -0.99 2.61
C THR A 21 22.25 -2.26 2.31
N GLU A 22 22.89 -2.86 3.31
CA GLU A 22 23.76 -4.04 3.14
C GLU A 22 23.44 -5.22 4.09
N SER A 23 22.67 -5.00 5.16
CA SER A 23 22.37 -6.04 6.14
C SER A 23 21.08 -6.76 5.80
N ARG A 24 21.16 -8.09 5.66
CA ARG A 24 20.03 -9.02 5.72
C ARG A 24 19.11 -8.62 6.88
N VAL A 25 17.87 -8.24 6.60
CA VAL A 25 16.89 -7.92 7.65
C VAL A 25 16.17 -9.19 8.03
N MET A 26 16.48 -9.68 9.24
CA MET A 26 15.80 -10.83 9.80
C MET A 26 14.37 -10.42 10.19
N LEU A 27 13.37 -11.21 9.76
CA LEU A 27 12.00 -11.04 10.22
C LEU A 27 11.91 -11.56 11.65
N VAL A 28 11.69 -10.66 12.60
CA VAL A 28 11.42 -11.02 14.00
C VAL A 28 10.10 -10.40 14.38
N LEU A 29 9.12 -11.24 14.73
CA LEU A 29 7.81 -10.75 15.15
C LEU A 29 7.85 -10.32 16.63
N PRO A 30 7.29 -9.15 16.96
CA PRO A 30 7.16 -8.71 18.35
C PRO A 30 6.05 -9.50 19.05
N ALA A 31 6.05 -9.46 20.38
CA ALA A 31 5.01 -10.11 21.19
C ALA A 31 3.60 -9.51 20.98
N ASP A 32 3.50 -8.28 20.46
CA ASP A 32 2.23 -7.61 20.15
C ASP A 32 1.75 -7.95 18.72
N PRO A 33 0.65 -8.70 18.56
CA PRO A 33 0.09 -9.04 17.26
C PRO A 33 -0.40 -7.84 16.44
N GLY A 34 -0.71 -6.71 17.08
CA GLY A 34 -1.20 -5.51 16.40
C GLY A 34 -0.17 -4.88 15.45
N LEU A 35 1.12 -5.15 15.67
CA LEU A 35 2.22 -4.59 14.89
C LEU A 35 2.70 -5.50 13.76
N TRP A 36 2.19 -6.73 13.67
CA TRP A 36 2.70 -7.75 12.74
C TRP A 36 2.53 -7.34 11.28
N SER A 37 1.38 -6.75 10.92
CA SER A 37 1.11 -6.33 9.54
C SER A 37 2.09 -5.26 9.05
N ASP A 38 2.39 -4.27 9.88
CA ASP A 38 3.30 -3.18 9.52
C ASP A 38 4.75 -3.67 9.42
N ILE A 39 5.16 -4.55 10.34
CA ILE A 39 6.51 -5.13 10.36
C ILE A 39 6.72 -6.04 9.15
N ILE A 40 5.74 -6.89 8.84
CA ILE A 40 5.80 -7.75 7.65
C ILE A 40 5.84 -6.87 6.40
N SER A 41 4.96 -5.88 6.25
CA SER A 41 4.95 -4.99 5.07
C SER A 41 6.30 -4.29 4.82
N ARG A 42 6.96 -3.84 5.90
CA ARG A 42 8.32 -3.26 5.82
C ARG A 42 9.35 -4.31 5.43
N TRP A 43 9.31 -5.48 6.06
CA TRP A 43 10.22 -6.58 5.76
C TRP A 43 10.07 -7.08 4.31
N GLU A 44 8.85 -7.20 3.80
CA GLU A 44 8.58 -7.59 2.41
C GLU A 44 9.22 -6.60 1.43
N SER A 45 9.03 -5.30 1.66
CA SER A 45 9.59 -4.25 0.82
C SER A 45 11.13 -4.32 0.76
N ILE A 46 11.77 -4.51 1.93
CA ILE A 46 13.24 -4.63 2.02
C ILE A 46 13.72 -5.91 1.34
N THR A 47 13.02 -7.02 1.58
CA THR A 47 13.36 -8.34 1.04
C THR A 47 13.22 -8.38 -0.47
N ILE A 48 12.14 -7.85 -1.03
CA ILE A 48 11.92 -7.77 -2.49
C ILE A 48 13.05 -6.97 -3.15
N ASN A 49 13.43 -5.83 -2.57
CA ASN A 49 14.52 -5.01 -3.09
C ASN A 49 15.86 -5.77 -3.08
N SER A 50 16.12 -6.52 -2.00
CA SER A 50 17.32 -7.35 -1.87
C SER A 50 17.32 -8.55 -2.83
N LEU A 51 16.17 -9.20 -3.00
CA LEU A 51 16.02 -10.32 -3.92
C LEU A 51 16.18 -9.90 -5.39
N ASN A 52 15.75 -8.68 -5.74
CA ASN A 52 15.87 -8.12 -7.08
C ASN A 52 17.29 -7.61 -7.41
N SER A 53 18.05 -7.19 -6.40
CA SER A 53 19.45 -6.76 -6.61
C SER A 53 20.41 -7.94 -6.77
N GLN A 54 20.00 -9.14 -6.32
CA GLN A 54 20.80 -10.35 -6.38
C GLN A 54 20.41 -11.24 -7.56
N THR A 55 21.39 -11.85 -8.22
CA THR A 55 21.17 -12.88 -9.25
C THR A 55 21.11 -14.27 -8.63
N TRP A 56 20.12 -15.07 -9.02
CA TRP A 56 19.87 -16.41 -8.47
C TRP A 56 20.13 -17.48 -9.53
N SER A 57 20.70 -18.62 -9.12
CA SER A 57 20.84 -19.77 -10.03
C SER A 57 19.51 -20.47 -10.25
N ASP A 58 18.73 -20.63 -9.18
CA ASP A 58 17.47 -21.37 -9.16
C ASP A 58 16.48 -20.74 -8.17
N ASN A 59 15.20 -20.94 -8.45
CA ASN A 59 14.09 -20.56 -7.57
C ASN A 59 14.21 -21.19 -6.17
N LYS A 60 14.80 -22.38 -6.09
CA LYS A 60 15.09 -23.06 -4.82
C LYS A 60 16.14 -22.35 -3.99
N ALA A 61 17.18 -21.80 -4.62
CA ALA A 61 18.21 -21.04 -3.92
C ALA A 61 17.64 -19.73 -3.36
N LYS A 62 16.73 -19.10 -4.10
CA LYS A 62 15.99 -17.91 -3.68
C LYS A 62 15.07 -18.21 -2.48
N LEU A 63 14.34 -19.32 -2.51
CA LEU A 63 13.51 -19.77 -1.39
C LEU A 63 14.34 -20.09 -0.13
N ALA A 64 15.47 -20.79 -0.29
CA ALA A 64 16.39 -21.07 0.82
C ALA A 64 16.99 -19.78 1.40
N PHE A 65 17.23 -18.77 0.57
CA PHE A 65 17.65 -17.46 1.06
C PHE A 65 16.56 -16.78 1.89
N VAL A 66 15.31 -16.78 1.41
CA VAL A 66 14.19 -16.21 2.18
C VAL A 66 14.00 -16.95 3.50
N GLU A 67 14.13 -18.27 3.53
CA GLU A 67 14.09 -19.04 4.78
C GLU A 67 15.19 -18.63 5.78
N ASN A 68 16.36 -18.21 5.30
CA ASN A 68 17.47 -17.80 6.16
C ASN A 68 17.34 -16.39 6.73
N ILE A 69 16.46 -15.55 6.16
CA ILE A 69 16.15 -14.23 6.68
C ILE A 69 14.88 -14.25 7.55
N LEU A 70 14.27 -15.41 7.78
CA LEU A 70 13.24 -15.58 8.81
C LEU A 70 13.89 -15.74 10.19
N GLY A 71 13.23 -15.21 11.21
CA GLY A 71 13.58 -15.45 12.61
C GLY A 71 13.36 -16.90 13.02
N GLU A 72 13.79 -17.27 14.23
CA GLU A 72 13.77 -18.65 14.71
C GLU A 72 12.35 -19.24 14.72
N SER A 73 11.38 -18.50 15.26
CA SER A 73 9.98 -18.91 15.34
C SER A 73 9.33 -19.03 13.95
N GLU A 74 9.54 -18.03 13.11
CA GLU A 74 8.95 -17.94 11.78
C GLU A 74 9.55 -19.00 10.84
N LYS A 75 10.84 -19.30 10.98
CA LYS A 75 11.50 -20.38 10.27
C LYS A 75 10.94 -21.74 10.66
N LEU A 76 10.69 -21.99 11.94
CA LEU A 76 10.04 -23.22 12.39
C LEU A 76 8.64 -23.36 11.77
N MET A 77 7.85 -22.29 11.74
CA MET A 77 6.53 -22.29 11.07
C MET A 77 6.65 -22.61 9.58
N TRP A 78 7.63 -22.01 8.90
CA TRP A 78 7.90 -22.26 7.48
C TRP A 78 8.26 -23.71 7.20
N GLN A 79 9.18 -24.29 7.97
CA GLN A 79 9.60 -25.68 7.84
C GLN A 79 8.48 -26.68 8.17
N GLN A 80 7.67 -26.37 9.20
CA GLN A 80 6.50 -27.15 9.53
C GLN A 80 5.47 -27.14 8.39
N TRP A 81 5.27 -25.99 7.74
CA TRP A 81 4.38 -25.90 6.59
C TRP A 81 4.93 -26.66 5.37
N GLN A 82 6.23 -26.54 5.08
CA GLN A 82 6.87 -27.27 3.98
C GLN A 82 6.69 -28.79 4.14
N THR A 83 6.88 -29.31 5.35
CA THR A 83 6.74 -30.75 5.64
C THR A 83 5.30 -31.22 5.56
N ALA A 84 4.33 -30.39 5.95
CA ALA A 84 2.90 -30.71 5.88
C ALA A 84 2.31 -30.59 4.46
N TYR A 85 2.82 -29.67 3.63
CA TYR A 85 2.23 -29.31 2.33
C TYR A 85 3.26 -29.34 1.19
N LEU A 86 3.88 -30.50 0.96
CA LEU A 86 4.90 -30.67 -0.09
C LEU A 86 4.46 -30.21 -1.49
N GLY A 87 3.20 -30.50 -1.85
CA GLY A 87 2.63 -30.10 -3.15
C GLY A 87 2.48 -28.59 -3.30
N ALA A 88 2.11 -27.89 -2.23
CA ALA A 88 2.00 -26.43 -2.23
C ALA A 88 3.38 -25.76 -2.32
N TYR A 89 4.39 -26.35 -1.67
CA TYR A 89 5.77 -25.88 -1.79
C TYR A 89 6.32 -26.02 -3.22
N SER A 90 6.05 -27.15 -3.88
CA SER A 90 6.42 -27.35 -5.28
C SER A 90 5.72 -26.35 -6.22
N ALA A 91 4.44 -26.07 -5.99
CA ALA A 91 3.72 -25.03 -6.73
C ALA A 91 4.28 -23.63 -6.49
N LEU A 92 4.73 -23.32 -5.27
CA LEU A 92 5.38 -22.06 -4.94
C LEU A 92 6.72 -21.91 -5.69
N GLU A 93 7.52 -22.98 -5.74
CA GLU A 93 8.81 -23.00 -6.46
C GLU A 93 8.65 -22.71 -7.95
N ALA A 94 7.53 -23.12 -8.56
CA ALA A 94 7.24 -22.83 -9.96
C ALA A 94 6.92 -21.34 -10.24
N ILE A 95 6.39 -20.62 -9.24
CA ILE A 95 5.97 -19.21 -9.39
C ILE A 95 6.88 -18.22 -8.67
N SER A 96 7.93 -18.69 -7.99
CA SER A 96 8.81 -17.87 -7.14
C SER A 96 9.87 -17.06 -7.90
N ASP A 97 9.82 -17.07 -9.23
CA ASP A 97 10.59 -16.14 -10.08
C ASP A 97 10.26 -14.68 -9.70
N ASP A 98 8.99 -14.39 -9.42
CA ASP A 98 8.58 -13.14 -8.78
C ASP A 98 8.81 -13.22 -7.25
N PRO A 99 9.69 -12.37 -6.67
CA PRO A 99 9.92 -12.33 -5.23
C PRO A 99 8.65 -12.07 -4.40
N GLN A 100 7.66 -11.37 -4.96
CA GLN A 100 6.41 -11.05 -4.27
C GLN A 100 5.64 -12.31 -3.89
N ASN A 101 5.67 -13.34 -4.73
CA ASN A 101 4.97 -14.59 -4.45
C ASN A 101 5.53 -15.30 -3.20
N ILE A 102 6.83 -15.17 -2.96
CA ILE A 102 7.48 -15.76 -1.79
C ILE A 102 7.08 -14.99 -0.52
N THR A 103 7.17 -13.66 -0.56
CA THR A 103 6.85 -12.82 0.59
C THR A 103 5.37 -12.90 0.98
N LEU A 104 4.47 -12.96 -0.02
CA LEU A 104 3.04 -13.17 0.21
C LEU A 104 2.75 -14.52 0.86
N GLN A 105 3.50 -15.57 0.52
CA GLN A 105 3.35 -16.86 1.17
C GLN A 105 3.77 -16.80 2.65
N VAL A 106 4.86 -16.09 2.96
CA VAL A 106 5.30 -15.86 4.34
C VAL A 106 4.24 -15.09 5.13
N ARG A 107 3.69 -14.01 4.57
CA ARG A 107 2.58 -13.26 5.16
C ARG A 107 1.36 -14.13 5.43
N GLN A 108 0.96 -14.95 4.46
CA GLN A 108 -0.16 -15.87 4.60
C GLN A 108 0.10 -16.87 5.73
N LEU A 109 1.31 -17.39 5.86
CA LEU A 109 1.64 -18.36 6.92
C LEU A 109 1.60 -17.75 8.32
N ILE A 110 1.96 -16.47 8.45
CA ILE A 110 2.06 -15.81 9.76
C ILE A 110 0.72 -15.18 10.17
N ILE A 111 0.08 -14.41 9.29
CA ILE A 111 -1.12 -13.62 9.62
C ILE A 111 -2.40 -14.36 9.19
N MET A 112 -2.30 -15.48 8.46
CA MET A 112 -3.43 -16.16 7.82
C MET A 112 -4.20 -15.24 6.86
N GLU A 113 -3.53 -14.20 6.36
CA GLU A 113 -4.09 -13.26 5.39
C GLU A 113 -4.10 -13.90 4.00
N ASP A 114 -5.27 -13.94 3.36
CA ASP A 114 -5.42 -14.51 2.02
C ASP A 114 -4.79 -13.56 0.97
N ARG A 115 -4.01 -14.16 0.05
CA ARG A 115 -3.22 -13.53 -1.03
C ARG A 115 -4.00 -12.46 -1.80
N TYR A 116 -5.32 -12.58 -1.87
CA TYR A 116 -6.20 -11.66 -2.59
C TYR A 116 -7.08 -10.75 -1.71
N ARG A 117 -7.23 -11.04 -0.40
CA ARG A 117 -8.19 -10.31 0.46
C ARG A 117 -7.61 -9.10 1.17
N GLY A 118 -6.34 -9.13 1.58
CA GLY A 118 -5.72 -7.99 2.28
C GLY A 118 -5.78 -6.69 1.49
N SER A 119 -5.58 -6.79 0.17
CA SER A 119 -5.71 -5.65 -0.75
C SER A 119 -7.14 -5.13 -0.86
N THR A 120 -8.18 -5.94 -0.66
CA THR A 120 -9.57 -5.50 -0.89
C THR A 120 -10.17 -4.92 0.39
N ASP A 121 -9.95 -5.56 1.53
CA ASP A 121 -10.54 -5.12 2.81
C ASP A 121 -9.91 -3.84 3.36
N GLU A 122 -8.59 -3.65 3.19
CA GLU A 122 -7.90 -2.41 3.55
C GLU A 122 -8.25 -1.27 2.58
N GLN A 123 -8.38 -1.57 1.27
CA GLN A 123 -8.87 -0.59 0.29
C GLN A 123 -10.30 -0.16 0.60
N ASP A 124 -11.20 -1.09 0.93
CA ASP A 124 -12.60 -0.80 1.26
C ASP A 124 -12.76 -0.02 2.57
N ARG A 125 -11.92 -0.29 3.57
CA ARG A 125 -11.83 0.55 4.78
C ARG A 125 -11.32 1.95 4.45
N ALA A 126 -10.21 2.05 3.72
CA ALA A 126 -9.68 3.33 3.29
C ALA A 126 -10.68 4.14 2.46
N TYR A 127 -11.54 3.48 1.66
CA TYR A 127 -12.63 4.14 0.94
C TYR A 127 -13.69 4.71 1.87
N ARG A 128 -14.15 3.94 2.86
CA ARG A 128 -15.10 4.43 3.86
C ARG A 128 -14.55 5.60 4.67
N ASP A 129 -13.25 5.57 4.96
CA ASP A 129 -12.59 6.61 5.74
C ASP A 129 -12.32 7.87 4.88
N LEU A 130 -12.04 7.72 3.58
CA LEU A 130 -11.98 8.82 2.60
C LEU A 130 -13.32 9.56 2.48
N ASP A 131 -14.44 8.85 2.56
CA ASP A 131 -15.77 9.47 2.52
C ASP A 131 -16.13 10.16 3.85
N ARG A 132 -15.44 9.83 4.94
CA ARG A 132 -15.68 10.35 6.30
C ARG A 132 -14.75 11.50 6.69
N ILE A 133 -13.57 11.62 6.08
CA ILE A 133 -12.62 12.67 6.41
C ILE A 133 -13.20 14.03 6.03
N THR A 134 -13.32 14.92 7.01
CA THR A 134 -13.81 16.29 6.82
C THR A 134 -12.87 17.25 7.54
N CYS A 135 -12.71 18.45 6.99
CA CYS A 135 -11.89 19.49 7.60
C CYS A 135 -12.82 20.50 8.28
N GLU A 136 -12.93 20.43 9.61
CA GLU A 136 -13.80 21.32 10.39
C GLU A 136 -13.15 22.71 10.60
N GLU A 137 -11.82 22.77 10.70
CA GLU A 137 -11.06 24.01 10.91
C GLU A 137 -9.85 24.12 9.98
N THR A 138 -9.68 25.28 9.34
CA THR A 138 -8.56 25.57 8.41
C THR A 138 -7.17 25.45 9.03
N LYS A 139 -7.07 25.49 10.37
CA LYS A 139 -5.81 25.28 11.11
C LYS A 139 -5.33 23.83 11.07
N ASN A 140 -6.23 22.88 10.87
CA ASN A 140 -5.93 21.44 10.79
C ASN A 140 -5.69 20.97 9.35
N LEU A 141 -5.54 21.90 8.39
CA LEU A 141 -5.37 21.59 6.98
C LEU A 141 -4.19 20.64 6.74
N TRP A 142 -3.08 20.81 7.44
CA TRP A 142 -1.91 19.93 7.30
C TRP A 142 -2.17 18.51 7.81
N SER A 143 -2.85 18.35 8.95
CA SER A 143 -3.25 17.04 9.47
C SER A 143 -4.22 16.37 8.51
N PHE A 144 -5.22 17.11 8.04
CA PHE A 144 -6.18 16.64 7.05
C PHE A 144 -5.49 16.20 5.74
N LEU A 145 -4.54 16.97 5.24
CA LEU A 145 -3.81 16.64 4.01
C LEU A 145 -2.93 15.41 4.18
N GLU A 146 -2.34 15.21 5.35
CA GLU A 146 -1.56 14.00 5.64
C GLU A 146 -2.47 12.77 5.74
N ASP A 147 -3.57 12.86 6.50
CA ASP A 147 -4.56 11.79 6.63
C ASP A 147 -5.19 11.44 5.27
N PHE A 148 -5.55 12.46 4.47
CA PHE A 148 -6.04 12.30 3.10
C PHE A 148 -4.99 11.61 2.22
N ARG A 149 -3.72 12.01 2.31
CA ARG A 149 -2.63 11.38 1.54
C ARG A 149 -2.50 9.91 1.91
N GLN A 150 -2.51 9.57 3.19
CA GLN A 150 -2.40 8.19 3.66
C GLN A 150 -3.59 7.34 3.20
N LEU A 151 -4.81 7.85 3.34
CA LEU A 151 -6.02 7.16 2.87
C LEU A 151 -6.06 7.02 1.34
N ALA A 152 -5.58 8.02 0.60
CA ALA A 152 -5.48 7.98 -0.86
C ALA A 152 -4.43 6.97 -1.36
N ILE A 153 -3.33 6.79 -0.62
CA ILE A 153 -2.32 5.74 -0.88
C ILE A 153 -2.92 4.36 -0.61
N LYS A 154 -3.52 4.16 0.57
CA LYS A 154 -4.13 2.88 0.99
C LYS A 154 -5.28 2.43 0.09
N SER A 155 -6.07 3.37 -0.42
CA SER A 155 -7.16 3.07 -1.36
C SER A 155 -6.71 2.78 -2.79
N GLY A 156 -5.43 2.99 -3.13
CA GLY A 156 -4.88 2.73 -4.46
C GLY A 156 -5.36 3.71 -5.55
N LYS A 157 -6.00 4.83 -5.19
CA LYS A 157 -6.52 5.83 -6.14
C LYS A 157 -5.48 6.84 -6.64
N LEU A 158 -4.35 6.99 -5.95
CA LEU A 158 -3.32 7.99 -6.29
C LEU A 158 -2.68 7.77 -7.69
N GLY A 159 -2.80 6.57 -8.27
CA GLY A 159 -2.26 6.21 -9.59
C GLY A 159 -3.30 6.00 -10.70
N ARG A 160 -4.60 5.99 -10.40
CA ARG A 160 -5.64 5.91 -11.44
C ARG A 160 -5.87 7.30 -12.01
N VAL A 161 -4.97 7.74 -12.89
CA VAL A 161 -5.22 8.90 -13.76
C VAL A 161 -6.40 8.51 -14.66
N LYS A 162 -7.62 8.82 -14.21
CA LYS A 162 -8.77 8.78 -15.10
C LYS A 162 -8.46 9.81 -16.17
N LYS A 163 -8.20 9.35 -17.39
CA LYS A 163 -7.99 10.24 -18.53
C LYS A 163 -9.18 11.22 -18.58
N CYS A 164 -8.88 12.52 -18.55
CA CYS A 164 -9.91 13.54 -18.55
C CYS A 164 -10.67 13.47 -19.88
N LYS A 165 -11.96 13.12 -19.80
CA LYS A 165 -12.88 13.13 -20.93
C LYS A 165 -13.50 14.52 -21.05
N CYS A 166 -13.62 15.04 -22.26
CA CYS A 166 -14.28 16.31 -22.53
C CYS A 166 -15.72 16.29 -22.02
N PHE A 167 -16.13 17.32 -21.28
CA PHE A 167 -17.45 17.40 -20.66
C PHE A 167 -18.61 17.47 -21.67
N ILE A 168 -18.36 18.02 -22.86
CA ILE A 168 -19.35 18.19 -23.93
C ILE A 168 -19.51 16.92 -24.79
N CYS A 169 -18.40 16.32 -25.23
CA CYS A 169 -18.43 15.22 -26.20
C CYS A 169 -17.93 13.86 -25.67
N GLY A 170 -17.37 13.80 -24.46
CA GLY A 170 -16.88 12.57 -23.84
C GLY A 170 -15.55 12.03 -24.39
N ASN A 171 -14.96 12.66 -25.42
CA ASN A 171 -13.68 12.27 -25.98
C ASN A 171 -12.51 12.84 -25.19
N GLU A 172 -11.41 12.10 -25.12
CA GLU A 172 -10.17 12.49 -24.44
C GLU A 172 -9.28 13.36 -25.36
N GLY A 173 -8.36 14.13 -24.79
CA GLY A 173 -7.33 14.85 -25.57
C GLY A 173 -7.63 16.31 -25.93
N HIS A 174 -8.69 16.92 -25.37
CA HIS A 174 -8.95 18.35 -25.49
C HIS A 174 -9.79 18.87 -24.31
N PHE A 175 -9.64 20.16 -24.00
CA PHE A 175 -10.48 20.83 -23.01
C PHE A 175 -11.82 21.25 -23.62
N VAL A 176 -12.80 21.57 -22.78
CA VAL A 176 -14.14 22.02 -23.18
C VAL A 176 -14.06 23.22 -24.14
N LYS A 177 -13.12 24.15 -23.89
CA LYS A 177 -12.86 25.33 -24.75
C LYS A 177 -12.43 24.95 -26.18
N ASP A 178 -11.75 23.82 -26.36
CA ASP A 178 -11.22 23.36 -27.65
C ASP A 178 -12.12 22.30 -28.33
N CYS A 179 -13.31 22.06 -27.80
CA CYS A 179 -14.22 21.03 -28.29
C CYS A 179 -14.85 21.44 -29.63
N ARG A 180 -14.44 20.76 -30.72
CA ARG A 180 -15.00 20.98 -32.07
C ARG A 180 -16.27 20.18 -32.37
N SER A 181 -16.77 19.39 -31.42
CA SER A 181 -17.93 18.53 -31.65
C SER A 181 -19.24 19.31 -31.61
N LYS A 182 -20.02 19.24 -32.70
CA LYS A 182 -21.40 19.73 -32.77
C LYS A 182 -22.44 18.70 -32.31
N GLN A 183 -22.01 17.50 -31.92
CA GLN A 183 -22.84 16.38 -31.46
C GLN A 183 -22.50 16.01 -30.01
N GLY A 184 -22.60 17.00 -29.12
CA GLY A 184 -22.50 16.83 -27.67
C GLY A 184 -23.86 16.94 -27.00
N ASN A 185 -23.93 16.62 -25.70
CA ASN A 185 -25.17 16.71 -24.94
C ASN A 185 -25.62 18.19 -24.85
N ILE A 186 -26.62 18.58 -25.64
CA ILE A 186 -27.04 19.98 -25.88
C ILE A 186 -27.34 20.72 -24.56
N ALA A 187 -27.88 20.02 -23.57
CA ALA A 187 -28.14 20.56 -22.23
C ALA A 187 -26.86 20.99 -21.50
N ARG A 188 -25.72 20.28 -21.69
CA ARG A 188 -24.43 20.64 -21.10
C ARG A 188 -23.74 21.80 -21.83
N SER A 189 -24.01 21.96 -23.12
CA SER A 189 -23.52 23.10 -23.91
C SER A 189 -24.23 24.41 -23.50
N ALA A 190 -25.54 24.34 -23.22
CA ALA A 190 -26.32 25.50 -22.80
C ALA A 190 -25.81 26.09 -21.47
N VAL A 191 -25.49 25.25 -20.49
CA VAL A 191 -24.92 25.68 -19.20
C VAL A 191 -23.59 26.43 -19.36
N TYR A 192 -22.75 26.05 -20.33
CA TYR A 192 -21.47 26.74 -20.57
C TYR A 192 -21.65 28.06 -21.32
N GLN A 193 -22.69 28.17 -22.16
CA GLN A 193 -23.02 29.40 -22.87
C GLN A 193 -23.72 30.43 -21.97
N GLU A 194 -24.41 30.00 -20.92
CA GLU A 194 -25.06 30.87 -19.93
C GLU A 194 -24.10 31.38 -18.84
N LEU A 195 -22.95 30.74 -18.68
CA LEU A 195 -21.88 31.22 -17.82
C LEU A 195 -21.00 32.18 -18.63
N ASP A 196 -21.39 33.46 -18.69
CA ASP A 196 -20.53 34.58 -19.14
C ASP A 196 -19.30 34.68 -18.23
N LEU A 197 -18.33 33.80 -18.43
CA LEU A 197 -17.01 33.92 -17.86
C LEU A 197 -16.19 34.80 -18.79
N ASP A 198 -16.14 36.09 -18.46
CA ASP A 198 -15.23 37.04 -19.10
C ASP A 198 -13.80 36.48 -19.06
N ASP A 199 -13.15 36.45 -20.23
CA ASP A 199 -11.77 36.04 -20.38
C ASP A 199 -10.87 37.08 -19.69
N ASN A 200 -10.33 36.73 -18.52
CA ASN A 200 -9.24 37.45 -17.87
C ASN A 200 -8.06 36.51 -17.61
#